data_AF-A0A170ZSS2-F1
#
_entry.id   AF-A0A170ZSS2-F1
#
_cell.length_a   1.000
_cell.length_b   1.000
_cell.length_c   1.000
_cell.angle_alpha   90.00
_cell.angle_beta   90.00
_cell.angle_gamma   90.00
#
_symmetry.space_group_name_H-M   'P 1'
#
loop_
_entity.id
_entity.type
_entity.pdbx_description
1 polymer ?
#
loop_
_entity_poly.entity_id
_entity_poly.type
_entity_poly.pdbx_seq_one_letter_code
_entity_poly.pdbx_strand_id
1 'polypeptide(L)'
;PMRSRRSGVSCVGYHGCLYVIGGFNGISRMCSGEKYNPVNNSWTPIPDMYNPRSNFAIEVIDDMIFTIGGFNGVTTIYHVECYDDKPNEWYEATDMNIYRSALSASVIMGLPNVRDYIHQHRDRLMEEKRQKLLLLETQRTVQTRTIHNSQMQAVLNQDNINNNNNNNS
;
A
#
# COMPACT_ATOMS: atom_id res chain seq x y z
N PRO A 1 -0.18 -7.42 25.07
CA PRO A 1 0.89 -8.08 24.28
C PRO A 1 0.54 -8.01 22.79
N MET A 2 1.54 -8.11 21.90
CA MET A 2 1.29 -8.21 20.46
C MET A 2 0.43 -9.45 20.13
N ARG A 3 -0.39 -9.35 19.09
CA ARG A 3 -1.33 -10.40 18.67
C ARG A 3 -0.63 -11.57 17.99
N SER A 4 0.45 -11.29 17.27
CA SER A 4 1.26 -12.29 16.59
C SER A 4 2.70 -12.26 17.10
N ARG A 5 3.33 -13.44 17.19
CA ARG A 5 4.77 -13.54 17.39
C ARG A 5 5.45 -13.07 16.10
N ARG A 6 6.49 -12.26 16.21
CA ARG A 6 7.21 -11.71 15.07
C ARG A 6 8.71 -11.67 15.37
N SER A 7 9.53 -12.16 14.45
CA SER A 7 10.99 -11.92 14.40
C SER A 7 11.35 -11.22 13.08
N GLY A 8 12.45 -10.45 13.04
CA GLY A 8 12.81 -9.70 11.83
C GLY A 8 11.75 -8.67 11.42
N VAL A 9 10.99 -8.20 12.41
CA VAL A 9 9.98 -7.16 12.30
C VAL A 9 10.64 -5.79 12.34
N SER A 10 9.97 -4.78 11.80
CA SER A 10 10.44 -3.40 11.90
C SER A 10 9.41 -2.58 12.66
N CYS A 11 9.89 -1.63 13.47
CA CYS A 11 9.05 -0.78 14.30
C CYS A 11 9.41 0.69 14.20
N VAL A 12 8.43 1.56 14.34
CA VAL A 12 8.62 3.02 14.29
C VAL A 12 7.64 3.73 15.22
N GLY A 13 8.10 4.81 15.84
CA GLY A 13 7.23 5.73 16.58
C GLY A 13 6.61 6.73 15.61
N TYR A 14 5.29 6.82 15.60
CA TYR A 14 4.55 7.72 14.69
C TYR A 14 3.23 8.13 15.34
N HIS A 15 2.90 9.43 15.32
CA HIS A 15 1.69 10.02 15.92
C HIS A 15 1.35 9.48 17.34
N GLY A 16 2.37 9.42 18.21
CA GLY A 16 2.21 8.97 19.60
C GLY A 16 1.96 7.48 19.79
N CYS A 17 1.98 6.68 18.72
CA CYS A 17 1.85 5.23 18.76
C CYS A 17 3.15 4.55 18.31
N LEU A 18 3.38 3.32 18.78
CA LEU A 18 4.44 2.44 18.26
C LEU A 18 3.84 1.51 17.21
N TYR A 19 4.29 1.62 15.96
CA TYR A 19 3.89 0.72 14.88
C TYR A 19 4.87 -0.43 14.79
N VAL A 20 4.36 -1.65 14.64
CA VAL A 20 5.14 -2.88 14.48
C VAL A 20 4.60 -3.62 13.26
N ILE A 21 5.44 -3.78 12.23
CA ILE A 21 4.97 -4.14 10.88
C ILE A 21 5.78 -5.33 10.35
N GLY A 22 5.07 -6.28 9.73
CA GLY A 22 5.65 -7.42 9.04
C GLY A 22 6.33 -8.43 9.98
N GLY A 23 7.48 -8.95 9.55
CA GLY A 23 8.27 -9.95 10.27
C GLY A 23 7.88 -11.39 9.90
N PHE A 24 8.40 -12.34 10.68
CA PHE A 24 8.19 -13.77 10.53
C PHE A 24 7.54 -14.36 11.79
N ASN A 25 6.46 -15.11 11.62
CA ASN A 25 5.70 -15.72 12.73
C ASN A 25 6.11 -17.16 13.07
N GLY A 26 7.18 -17.66 12.45
CA GLY A 26 7.59 -19.07 12.54
C GLY A 26 7.08 -19.94 11.38
N ILE A 27 6.13 -19.45 10.60
CA ILE A 27 5.51 -20.17 9.47
C ILE A 27 5.69 -19.37 8.17
N SER A 28 5.31 -18.10 8.16
CA SER A 28 5.33 -17.24 6.97
C SER A 28 5.77 -15.81 7.29
N ARG A 29 6.20 -15.10 6.25
CA ARG A 29 6.48 -13.67 6.34
C ARG A 29 5.14 -12.94 6.29
N MET A 30 5.00 -11.93 7.13
CA MET A 30 3.73 -11.27 7.35
C MET A 30 3.68 -9.97 6.56
N CYS A 31 2.51 -9.67 6.00
CA CYS A 31 2.14 -8.35 5.52
C CYS A 31 1.44 -7.52 6.61
N SER A 32 0.96 -8.17 7.67
CA SER A 32 0.21 -7.48 8.72
C SER A 32 1.07 -6.62 9.62
N GLY A 33 0.46 -5.57 10.14
CA GLY A 33 1.01 -4.73 11.18
C GLY A 33 0.01 -4.48 12.31
N GLU A 34 0.53 -3.99 13.41
CA GLU A 34 -0.25 -3.56 14.56
C GLU A 34 0.40 -2.34 15.20
N LYS A 35 -0.43 -1.43 15.72
CA LYS A 35 0.04 -0.25 16.46
C LYS A 35 -0.32 -0.36 17.92
N TYR A 36 0.62 0.03 18.78
CA TYR A 36 0.47 0.12 20.22
C TYR A 36 0.23 1.57 20.61
N ASN A 37 -0.87 1.81 21.32
CA ASN A 37 -1.15 3.09 21.93
C ASN A 37 -0.76 3.03 23.43
N PRO A 38 0.26 3.81 23.87
CA PRO A 38 0.72 3.79 25.24
C PRO A 38 -0.28 4.43 26.24
N VAL A 39 -1.20 5.28 25.77
CA VAL A 39 -2.18 5.97 26.62
C VAL A 39 -3.21 4.99 27.18
N ASN A 40 -3.68 4.05 26.36
CA ASN A 40 -4.68 3.05 26.76
C ASN A 40 -4.11 1.63 26.84
N ASN A 41 -2.79 1.47 26.69
CA ASN A 41 -2.07 0.20 26.77
C ASN A 41 -2.68 -0.90 25.88
N SER A 42 -3.00 -0.57 24.63
CA SER A 42 -3.68 -1.49 23.72
C SER A 42 -3.00 -1.62 22.36
N TRP A 43 -3.16 -2.79 21.75
CA TRP A 43 -2.70 -3.11 20.39
C TRP A 43 -3.88 -3.20 19.43
N THR A 44 -3.80 -2.41 18.36
CA THR A 44 -4.83 -2.34 17.31
C THR A 44 -4.22 -2.75 15.97
N PRO A 45 -4.85 -3.64 15.19
CA PRO A 45 -4.36 -3.97 13.86
C PRO A 45 -4.40 -2.73 12.95
N ILE A 46 -3.47 -2.68 12.01
CA ILE A 46 -3.53 -1.76 10.86
C ILE A 46 -3.78 -2.58 9.59
N PRO A 47 -4.18 -1.97 8.46
CA PRO A 47 -4.29 -2.66 7.19
C PRO A 47 -3.00 -3.38 6.82
N ASP A 48 -3.13 -4.48 6.10
CA ASP A 48 -1.99 -5.26 5.62
C ASP A 48 -1.27 -4.51 4.48
N MET A 49 0.06 -4.61 4.46
CA MET A 49 0.88 -4.22 3.31
C MET A 49 0.52 -5.08 2.09
N TYR A 50 0.90 -4.60 0.90
CA TYR A 50 0.78 -5.39 -0.33
C TYR A 50 1.77 -6.56 -0.37
N ASN A 51 2.99 -6.36 0.14
CA ASN A 51 4.03 -7.39 0.13
C ASN A 51 4.38 -7.88 1.54
N PRO A 52 4.35 -9.20 1.80
CA PRO A 52 4.88 -9.74 3.03
C PRO A 52 6.39 -9.50 3.09
N ARG A 53 6.90 -9.11 4.25
CA ARG A 53 8.32 -8.77 4.41
C ARG A 53 8.85 -8.97 5.81
N SER A 54 10.12 -9.34 5.89
CA SER A 54 10.95 -9.38 7.10
C SER A 54 12.31 -8.76 6.80
N ASN A 55 13.03 -8.33 7.84
CA ASN A 55 14.37 -7.76 7.74
C ASN A 55 14.44 -6.57 6.76
N PHE A 56 13.45 -5.67 6.83
CA PHE A 56 13.31 -4.50 5.98
C PHE A 56 13.56 -3.21 6.77
N ALA A 57 13.82 -2.10 6.10
CA ALA A 57 13.91 -0.80 6.77
C ALA A 57 12.53 -0.16 6.93
N ILE A 58 12.31 0.56 8.03
CA ILE A 58 11.12 1.36 8.29
C ILE A 58 11.54 2.76 8.68
N GLU A 59 10.84 3.79 8.21
CA GLU A 59 11.14 5.19 8.54
C GLU A 59 9.92 6.09 8.30
N VAL A 60 9.83 7.23 9.00
CA VAL A 60 8.78 8.23 8.74
C VAL A 60 9.30 9.27 7.76
N ILE A 61 8.62 9.42 6.61
CA ILE A 61 8.97 10.39 5.57
C ILE A 61 7.69 11.12 5.17
N ASP A 62 7.74 12.46 5.16
CA ASP A 62 6.61 13.32 4.75
C ASP A 62 5.27 12.93 5.39
N ASP A 63 5.28 12.70 6.72
CA ASP A 63 4.08 12.34 7.49
C ASP A 63 3.43 11.01 7.05
N MET A 64 4.26 10.04 6.64
CA MET A 64 3.85 8.68 6.30
C MET A 64 4.91 7.67 6.73
N ILE A 65 4.50 6.43 6.99
CA ILE A 65 5.42 5.34 7.36
C ILE A 65 5.85 4.61 6.09
N PHE A 66 7.13 4.61 5.77
CA PHE A 66 7.71 3.89 4.64
C PHE A 66 8.28 2.54 5.07
N THR A 67 8.07 1.51 4.26
CA THR A 67 8.67 0.18 4.40
C THR A 67 9.50 -0.12 3.15
N ILE A 68 10.78 -0.44 3.35
CA ILE A 68 11.80 -0.39 2.29
C ILE A 68 12.52 -1.74 2.21
N GLY A 69 12.34 -2.45 1.09
CA GLY A 69 12.99 -3.73 0.81
C GLY A 69 12.54 -4.85 1.74
N GLY A 70 13.46 -5.77 2.02
CA GLY A 70 13.26 -6.92 2.91
C GLY A 70 13.37 -8.26 2.21
N PHE A 71 12.87 -9.30 2.89
CA PHE A 71 12.75 -10.67 2.38
C PHE A 71 11.31 -11.13 2.51
N ASN A 72 10.71 -11.58 1.40
CA ASN A 72 9.28 -11.93 1.33
C ASN A 72 8.98 -13.40 1.63
N GLY A 73 10.01 -14.22 1.89
CA GLY A 73 9.88 -15.66 2.07
C GLY A 73 10.47 -16.49 0.94
N VAL A 74 10.62 -15.89 -0.25
CA VAL A 74 11.19 -16.52 -1.44
C VAL A 74 12.47 -15.80 -1.86
N THR A 75 12.41 -14.47 -1.98
CA THR A 75 13.52 -13.64 -2.43
C THR A 75 13.67 -12.40 -1.56
N THR A 76 14.87 -11.84 -1.58
CA THR A 76 15.06 -10.44 -1.21
C THR A 76 14.23 -9.60 -2.19
N ILE A 77 13.65 -8.50 -1.72
CA ILE A 77 12.82 -7.60 -2.52
C ILE A 77 13.40 -6.18 -2.48
N TYR A 78 13.06 -5.40 -3.50
CA TYR A 78 13.40 -3.97 -3.59
C TYR A 78 12.18 -3.06 -3.40
N HIS A 79 11.01 -3.65 -3.15
CA HIS A 79 9.75 -2.93 -3.13
C HIS A 79 9.66 -1.94 -1.96
N VAL A 80 9.10 -0.77 -2.25
CA VAL A 80 8.84 0.27 -1.26
C VAL A 80 7.34 0.56 -1.21
N GLU A 81 6.80 0.59 0.01
CA GLU A 81 5.40 0.92 0.27
C GLU A 81 5.33 1.98 1.36
N CYS A 82 4.34 2.86 1.31
CA CYS A 82 4.10 3.84 2.38
C CYS A 82 2.67 3.73 2.93
N TYR A 83 2.51 3.99 4.22
CA TYR A 83 1.25 3.96 4.94
C TYR A 83 0.90 5.37 5.43
N ASP A 84 -0.32 5.80 5.14
CA ASP A 84 -0.91 7.03 5.67
C ASP A 84 -1.98 6.64 6.71
N ASP A 85 -1.82 7.16 7.94
CA ASP A 85 -2.73 6.86 9.04
C ASP A 85 -4.05 7.63 8.97
N LYS A 86 -4.12 8.71 8.19
CA LYS A 86 -5.34 9.51 8.02
C LYS A 86 -6.43 8.76 7.23
N PRO A 87 -6.18 8.28 6.00
CA PRO A 87 -7.09 7.37 5.30
C PRO A 87 -6.97 5.94 5.84
N ASN A 88 -5.90 5.63 6.60
CA ASN A 88 -5.58 4.30 7.06
C ASN A 88 -5.43 3.33 5.89
N GLU A 89 -4.50 3.64 4.99
CA GLU A 89 -4.26 2.91 3.73
C GLU A 89 -2.76 2.81 3.40
N TRP A 90 -2.40 1.76 2.66
CA TRP A 90 -1.07 1.60 2.07
C TRP A 90 -1.08 2.06 0.61
N TYR A 91 0.08 2.52 0.14
CA TYR A 91 0.32 2.93 -1.24
C TYR A 91 1.67 2.40 -1.73
N GLU A 92 1.77 2.09 -3.03
CA GLU A 92 3.05 1.79 -3.67
C GLU A 92 3.90 3.06 -3.78
N ALA A 93 5.12 3.01 -3.25
CA ALA A 93 6.10 4.09 -3.38
C ALA A 93 7.00 3.85 -4.61
N THR A 94 8.10 4.60 -4.73
CA THR A 94 9.11 4.32 -5.76
C THR A 94 10.06 3.27 -5.23
N ASP A 95 10.20 2.19 -5.99
CA ASP A 95 11.04 1.05 -5.68
C ASP A 95 12.54 1.40 -5.62
N MET A 96 13.31 0.61 -4.86
CA MET A 96 14.77 0.71 -4.88
C MET A 96 15.33 0.13 -6.19
N ASN A 97 16.46 0.66 -6.65
CA ASN A 97 17.20 0.10 -7.79
C ASN A 97 18.00 -1.17 -7.44
N ILE A 98 17.90 -1.66 -6.20
CA ILE A 98 18.66 -2.80 -5.69
C ILE A 98 17.82 -3.60 -4.70
N TYR A 99 17.93 -4.92 -4.81
CA TYR A 99 17.38 -5.87 -3.84
C TYR A 99 18.17 -5.80 -2.54
N ARG A 100 17.53 -5.46 -1.42
CA ARG A 100 18.18 -5.41 -0.10
C ARG A 100 17.30 -5.98 1.00
N SER A 101 17.90 -6.77 1.87
CA SER A 101 17.35 -7.22 3.15
C SER A 101 18.41 -6.99 4.24
N ALA A 102 18.01 -7.11 5.51
CA ALA A 102 18.84 -6.80 6.67
C ALA A 102 19.44 -5.38 6.62
N LEU A 103 18.62 -4.42 6.19
CA LEU A 103 18.97 -3.01 6.05
C LEU A 103 18.32 -2.13 7.11
N SER A 104 18.87 -0.93 7.31
CA SER A 104 18.24 0.20 8.00
C SER A 104 18.09 1.38 7.05
N ALA A 105 17.17 2.29 7.40
CA ALA A 105 17.03 3.59 6.76
C ALA A 105 17.16 4.67 7.84
N SER A 106 17.40 5.91 7.40
CA SER A 106 17.42 7.09 8.25
C SER A 106 17.07 8.30 7.38
N VAL A 107 16.32 9.24 7.93
CA VAL A 107 15.98 10.50 7.26
C VAL A 107 16.95 11.59 7.69
N ILE A 108 17.58 12.23 6.70
CA ILE A 108 18.46 13.37 6.91
C ILE A 108 17.81 14.59 6.30
N MET A 109 17.56 15.61 7.13
CA MET A 109 16.95 16.87 6.71
C MET A 109 18.03 17.90 6.36
N GLY A 110 17.73 18.76 5.37
CA GLY A 110 18.53 19.95 5.10
C GLY A 110 19.92 19.70 4.51
N LEU A 111 20.15 18.58 3.81
CA LEU A 111 21.43 18.32 3.16
C LEU A 111 21.76 19.42 2.11
N PRO A 112 22.88 20.14 2.25
CA PRO A 112 23.25 21.22 1.32
C PRO A 112 23.40 20.75 -0.13
N ASN A 113 23.79 19.49 -0.31
CA ASN A 113 24.02 18.85 -1.59
C ASN A 113 23.01 17.73 -1.88
N VAL A 114 21.77 17.87 -1.41
CA VAL A 114 20.70 16.87 -1.63
C VAL A 114 20.54 16.48 -3.11
N ARG A 115 20.84 17.39 -4.04
CA ARG A 115 20.79 17.15 -5.49
C ARG A 115 21.77 16.07 -5.96
N ASP A 116 22.88 15.85 -5.26
CA ASP A 116 23.84 14.80 -5.59
C ASP A 116 23.29 13.40 -5.27
N TYR A 117 22.32 13.33 -4.36
CA TYR A 117 21.70 12.09 -3.88
C TYR A 117 20.29 11.85 -4.45
N ILE A 118 19.66 12.88 -5.02
CA ILE A 118 18.38 12.75 -5.73
C ILE A 118 18.64 12.26 -7.15
N HIS A 119 17.87 11.28 -7.62
CA HIS A 119 17.94 10.82 -9.00
C HIS A 119 17.80 11.98 -9.99
N GLN A 120 18.74 12.15 -10.91
CA GLN A 120 18.90 13.34 -11.78
C GLN A 120 17.64 13.72 -12.59
N HIS A 121 16.72 12.78 -12.79
CA HIS A 121 15.47 12.97 -13.53
C HIS A 121 14.22 12.64 -12.70
N ARG A 122 14.25 12.94 -11.39
CA ARG A 122 13.12 12.73 -10.48
C ARG A 122 11.80 13.28 -11.05
N ASP A 123 11.82 14.47 -11.64
CA ASP A 123 10.61 15.10 -12.19
C ASP A 123 9.97 14.26 -13.31
N ARG A 124 10.80 13.62 -14.14
CA ARG A 124 10.33 12.75 -15.21
C ARG A 124 9.72 11.45 -14.65
N LEU A 125 10.36 10.86 -13.64
CA LEU A 125 9.84 9.67 -12.94
C LEU A 125 8.48 9.94 -12.27
N MET A 126 8.35 11.10 -11.60
CA MET A 126 7.11 11.49 -10.94
C MET A 126 6.00 11.76 -11.95
N GLU A 127 6.32 12.40 -13.08
CA GLU A 127 5.37 12.66 -14.16
C GLU A 127 4.91 11.36 -14.84
N GLU A 128 5.82 10.42 -15.12
CA GLU A 128 5.48 9.10 -15.66
C GLU A 128 4.57 8.31 -14.70
N LYS A 129 4.88 8.31 -13.39
CA LYS A 129 4.05 7.65 -12.37
C LYS A 129 2.66 8.30 -12.28
N ARG A 130 2.59 9.64 -12.31
CA ARG A 130 1.32 10.40 -12.31
C ARG A 130 0.46 10.05 -13.53
N GLN A 131 1.05 10.01 -14.72
CA GLN A 131 0.35 9.63 -15.95
C GLN A 131 -0.18 8.19 -15.88
N LYS A 132 0.60 7.26 -15.34
CA LYS A 132 0.18 5.86 -15.17
C LYS A 132 -1.00 5.72 -14.20
N LEU A 133 -1.00 6.48 -13.09
CA LEU A 133 -2.11 6.49 -12.13
C LEU A 133 -3.41 7.04 -12.75
N LEU A 134 -3.31 8.15 -13.49
CA LEU A 134 -4.47 8.73 -14.20
C LEU A 134 -5.05 7.76 -15.25
N LEU A 135 -4.20 7.02 -15.95
CA LEU A 135 -4.61 5.97 -16.89
C LEU A 135 -5.37 4.85 -16.19
N LEU A 136 -4.89 4.36 -15.05
CA LEU A 136 -5.55 3.31 -14.26
C LEU A 136 -6.90 3.75 -13.70
N GLU A 137 -7.01 5.01 -13.25
CA GLU A 137 -8.27 5.58 -12.77
C GLU A 137 -9.29 5.76 -13.90
N THR A 138 -8.83 6.23 -15.07
CA THR A 138 -9.66 6.34 -16.27
C THR A 138 -10.18 4.97 -16.70
N GLN A 139 -9.32 3.94 -16.70
CA GLN A 139 -9.72 2.56 -17.02
C GLN A 139 -10.78 2.02 -16.06
N ARG A 140 -10.59 2.19 -14.74
CA ARG A 140 -11.59 1.79 -13.73
C ARG A 140 -12.93 2.48 -13.92
N THR A 141 -12.91 3.78 -14.25
CA THR A 141 -14.12 4.58 -14.47
C THR A 141 -14.87 4.13 -15.72
N VAL A 142 -14.15 3.89 -16.83
CA VAL A 142 -14.73 3.36 -18.07
C VAL A 142 -15.33 1.99 -17.83
N GLN A 143 -14.60 1.09 -17.17
CA GLN A 143 -15.06 -0.27 -16.89
C GLN A 143 -16.34 -0.27 -16.03
N THR A 144 -16.41 0.60 -15.02
CA THR A 144 -17.60 0.78 -14.17
C THR A 144 -18.80 1.30 -14.98
N ARG A 145 -18.59 2.30 -15.85
CA ARG A 145 -19.65 2.83 -16.73
C ARG A 145 -20.15 1.78 -17.72
N THR A 146 -19.26 0.98 -18.31
CA THR A 146 -19.64 -0.09 -19.23
C THR A 146 -20.51 -1.13 -18.54
N ILE A 147 -20.11 -1.58 -17.33
CA ILE A 147 -20.91 -2.52 -16.53
C ILE A 147 -22.29 -1.94 -16.22
N HIS A 148 -22.35 -0.68 -15.80
CA HIS A 148 -23.63 -0.01 -15.49
C HIS A 148 -24.55 0.09 -16.72
N ASN A 149 -24.01 0.46 -17.88
CA ASN A 149 -24.78 0.55 -19.12
C ASN A 149 -25.27 -0.82 -19.60
N SER A 150 -24.44 -1.86 -19.49
CA SER A 150 -24.84 -3.24 -19.81
C SER A 150 -25.96 -3.75 -18.89
N GLN A 151 -25.92 -3.42 -17.59
CA GLN A 151 -26.99 -3.74 -16.65
C GLN A 151 -28.30 -3.00 -16.99
N MET A 152 -28.23 -1.71 -17.30
CA MET A 152 -29.44 -0.95 -17.70
C MET A 152 -30.08 -1.50 -18.98
N GLN A 153 -29.28 -1.89 -19.98
CA GLN A 153 -29.83 -2.52 -21.19
C GLN A 153 -30.47 -3.87 -20.92
N ALA A 154 -29.91 -4.68 -20.01
CA ALA A 154 -30.50 -5.95 -19.62
C ALA A 154 -31.88 -5.77 -18.97
N VAL A 155 -32.05 -4.76 -18.11
CA VAL A 155 -33.33 -4.42 -17.46
C VAL A 155 -34.36 -3.97 -18.50
N LEU A 156 -34.00 -3.03 -19.37
CA LEU A 156 -34.90 -2.54 -20.44
C LEU A 156 -35.36 -3.66 -21.37
N ASN A 157 -34.49 -4.61 -21.69
CA ASN A 157 -34.85 -5.76 -22.50
C ASN A 157 -35.81 -6.72 -21.78
N GLN A 158 -35.66 -6.92 -20.46
CA GLN A 158 -36.62 -7.71 -19.66
C GLN A 158 -37.99 -7.05 -19.57
N ASP A 159 -38.06 -5.73 -19.39
CA ASP A 159 -39.32 -4.98 -19.34
C ASP A 159 -40.08 -5.04 -20.67
N ASN A 160 -39.37 -4.94 -21.80
CA ASN A 160 -39.97 -5.08 -23.14
C ASN A 160 -40.50 -6.50 -23.40
N ILE A 161 -39.80 -7.54 -22.93
CA ILE A 161 -40.27 -8.93 -23.03
C ILE A 161 -41.55 -9.13 -22.19
N ASN A 162 -41.59 -8.58 -20.97
CA ASN A 162 -42.75 -8.70 -20.08
C ASN A 162 -43.97 -7.95 -20.62
N ASN A 163 -43.79 -6.75 -21.20
CA ASN A 163 -44.89 -5.98 -21.78
C ASN A 163 -45.46 -6.61 -23.06
N ASN A 164 -44.63 -7.25 -23.89
CA ASN A 164 -45.11 -7.95 -25.08
C ASN A 164 -45.93 -9.22 -24.74
N ASN A 165 -45.67 -9.85 -23.59
CA ASN A 165 -46.43 -11.01 -23.14
C ASN A 165 -47.81 -10.63 -22.56
N ASN A 166 -47.95 -9.44 -21.98
CA ASN A 166 -49.22 -8.96 -21.42
C ASN A 166 -50.21 -8.41 -22.47
N ASN A 167 -49.74 -8.05 -23.67
CA ASN A 167 -50.60 -7.56 -24.75
C ASN A 167 -51.19 -8.67 -25.64
N ASN A 168 -50.85 -9.93 -25.39
CA ASN A 168 -51.31 -11.11 -26.13
C ASN A 168 -52.26 -12.02 -25.34
N SER A 169 -52.85 -11.53 -24.23
CA SER A 169 -53.87 -12.24 -23.43
C SER A 169 -55.22 -11.54 -23.48
#